data_AF-A0A060CEF4-F1
#
_entry.id   AF-A0A060CEF4-F1
#
_cell.length_a   1.000
_cell.length_b   1.000
_cell.length_c   1.000
_cell.angle_alpha   90.00
_cell.angle_beta   90.00
_cell.angle_gamma   90.00
#
_symmetry.space_group_name_H-M   'P 1'
#
loop_
_entity.id
_entity.type
_entity.pdbx_description
1 polymer ?
#
loop_
_entity_poly.entity_id
_entity_poly.type
_entity_poly.pdbx_seq_one_letter_code
_entity_poly.pdbx_strand_id
1 'polypeptide(L)'
;MLDAGGDLLRAFATPEGRWRLKTGVEDVDPRFLKMLVAYEDRRFYDHSGVDPLAIGRAVLQFVTNGRIVSGASTLSMQVARLIEPREARLLSAKLLQLARAIQYRAAAQQAAD
;
A
#
# COMPACT_ATOMS: atom_id res chain seq x y z
N MET A 1 23.12 0.89 -9.77
CA MET A 1 24.27 0.03 -10.05
C MET A 1 24.94 -0.26 -8.73
N LEU A 2 25.07 -1.54 -8.42
CA LEU A 2 25.76 -2.02 -7.24
C LEU A 2 27.13 -2.57 -7.69
N ASP A 3 28.11 -2.59 -6.80
CA ASP A 3 29.35 -3.32 -7.05
C ASP A 3 29.16 -4.84 -6.82
N ALA A 4 30.24 -5.61 -6.89
CA ALA A 4 30.21 -7.05 -6.65
C ALA A 4 29.94 -7.42 -5.18
N GLY A 5 30.18 -6.49 -4.23
CA GLY A 5 29.88 -6.64 -2.81
C GLY A 5 28.46 -6.22 -2.44
N GLY A 6 27.74 -5.56 -3.34
CA GLY A 6 26.39 -5.05 -3.12
C GLY A 6 26.34 -3.56 -2.72
N ASP A 7 27.47 -2.85 -2.68
CA ASP A 7 27.54 -1.45 -2.32
C ASP A 7 27.05 -0.55 -3.45
N LEU A 8 26.36 0.54 -3.09
CA LEU A 8 25.76 1.45 -4.05
C LEU A 8 26.83 2.30 -4.75
N LEU A 9 27.13 1.97 -6.00
CA LEU A 9 28.06 2.75 -6.83
C LEU A 9 27.37 3.95 -7.50
N ARG A 10 26.14 3.76 -7.95
CA ARG A 10 25.39 4.82 -8.65
C ARG A 10 23.90 4.55 -8.59
N ALA A 11 23.12 5.55 -8.18
CA ALA A 11 21.68 5.55 -8.36
C ALA A 11 21.33 6.19 -9.71
N PHE A 12 20.25 5.71 -10.34
CA PHE A 12 19.66 6.35 -11.51
C PHE A 12 18.26 6.82 -11.12
N ALA A 13 17.88 8.01 -11.57
CA ALA A 13 16.50 8.46 -11.43
C ALA A 13 15.60 7.65 -12.37
N THR A 14 14.34 7.42 -11.98
CA THR A 14 13.32 6.90 -12.88
C THR A 14 13.06 7.88 -14.02
N PRO A 15 12.40 7.47 -15.12
CA PRO A 15 12.00 8.40 -16.18
C PRO A 15 11.20 9.61 -15.67
N GLU A 16 10.54 9.48 -14.52
CA GLU A 16 9.80 10.56 -13.85
C GLU A 16 10.66 11.38 -12.86
N GLY A 17 11.99 11.22 -12.87
CA GLY A 17 12.91 11.99 -12.03
C GLY A 17 12.98 11.57 -10.56
N ARG A 18 12.45 10.39 -10.20
CA ARG A 18 12.46 9.91 -8.80
C ARG A 18 13.63 8.99 -8.51
N TRP A 19 14.20 9.08 -7.32
CA TRP A 19 15.19 8.12 -6.84
C TRP A 19 14.49 6.87 -6.30
N ARG A 20 14.93 5.68 -6.71
CA ARG A 20 14.51 4.39 -6.14
C ARG A 20 15.74 3.65 -5.63
N LEU A 21 15.78 3.43 -4.32
CA LEU A 21 16.84 2.68 -3.64
C LEU A 21 16.26 1.35 -3.17
N LYS A 22 17.01 0.27 -3.37
CA LYS A 22 16.64 -1.02 -2.81
C LYS A 22 16.68 -0.89 -1.28
N THR A 23 15.59 -1.27 -0.61
CA THR A 23 15.39 -1.10 0.83
C THR A 23 14.60 -2.30 1.34
N GLY A 24 15.03 -2.87 2.47
CA GLY A 24 14.33 -3.89 3.25
C GLY A 24 13.56 -3.30 4.43
N VAL A 25 12.85 -4.13 5.19
CA VAL A 25 12.13 -3.68 6.41
C VAL A 25 13.13 -3.29 7.49
N GLU A 26 14.26 -4.00 7.54
CA GLU A 26 15.41 -3.81 8.43
C GLU A 26 16.15 -2.49 8.21
N ASP A 27 16.07 -1.93 6.99
CA ASP A 27 16.74 -0.68 6.62
C ASP A 27 15.94 0.57 7.04
N VAL A 28 14.71 0.38 7.54
CA VAL A 28 13.78 1.47 7.85
C VAL A 28 13.61 1.61 9.36
N ASP A 29 13.60 2.85 9.86
CA ASP A 29 13.35 3.13 11.27
C ASP A 29 12.03 2.45 11.72
N PRO A 30 12.06 1.56 12.72
CA PRO A 30 10.86 0.88 13.20
C PRO A 30 9.74 1.84 13.65
N ARG A 31 10.09 3.06 14.08
CA ARG A 31 9.12 4.11 14.42
C ARG A 31 8.37 4.60 13.20
N PHE A 32 9.04 4.75 12.07
CA PHE A 32 8.40 5.11 10.81
C PHE A 32 7.39 4.05 10.40
N LEU A 33 7.77 2.76 10.45
CA LEU A 33 6.86 1.66 10.13
C LEU A 33 5.62 1.65 11.05
N LYS A 34 5.82 1.83 12.36
CA LYS A 34 4.72 1.92 13.32
C LYS A 34 3.80 3.10 13.03
N MET A 35 4.35 4.28 12.72
CA MET A 35 3.57 5.47 12.38
C MET A 35 2.80 5.28 11.07
N LEU A 36 3.44 4.71 10.05
CA LEU A 36 2.83 4.43 8.76
C LEU A 36 1.60 3.53 8.93
N VAL A 37 1.76 2.41 9.64
CA VAL A 37 0.65 1.49 9.93
C VAL A 37 -0.42 2.21 10.76
N ALA A 38 -0.05 2.91 11.82
CA ALA A 38 -1.03 3.59 12.67
C ALA A 38 -1.86 4.66 11.94
N TYR A 39 -1.26 5.36 10.98
CA TYR A 39 -1.89 6.46 10.25
C TYR A 39 -2.65 6.00 9.00
N GLU A 40 -2.04 5.18 8.16
CA GLU A 40 -2.61 4.76 6.88
C GLU A 40 -3.55 3.55 7.02
N ASP A 41 -3.21 2.60 7.91
CA ASP A 41 -3.89 1.32 7.97
C ASP A 41 -3.78 0.68 9.36
N ARG A 42 -4.49 1.26 10.34
CA ARG A 42 -4.35 0.92 11.76
C ARG A 42 -4.54 -0.57 12.06
N ARG A 43 -5.27 -1.30 11.21
CA ARG A 43 -5.56 -2.72 11.37
C ARG A 43 -4.94 -3.59 10.29
N PHE A 44 -3.83 -3.12 9.72
CA PHE A 44 -3.09 -3.81 8.68
C PHE A 44 -2.81 -5.29 8.97
N TYR A 45 -2.61 -5.64 10.25
CA TYR A 45 -2.33 -7.00 10.68
C TYR A 45 -3.58 -7.85 10.92
N ASP A 46 -4.76 -7.23 11.05
CA ASP A 46 -6.02 -7.93 11.38
C ASP A 46 -6.85 -8.30 10.14
N HIS A 47 -6.39 -7.91 8.94
CA HIS A 47 -7.16 -8.11 7.72
C HIS A 47 -6.33 -8.65 6.54
N SER A 48 -7.00 -9.33 5.61
CA SER A 48 -6.38 -9.98 4.46
C SER A 48 -6.27 -9.07 3.22
N GLY A 49 -5.85 -7.82 3.44
CA GLY A 49 -5.60 -6.83 2.38
C GLY A 49 -6.74 -5.84 2.12
N VAL A 50 -7.95 -6.10 2.64
CA VAL A 50 -9.09 -5.18 2.61
C VAL A 50 -9.69 -5.12 4.01
N ASP A 51 -10.04 -3.92 4.48
CA ASP A 51 -10.66 -3.71 5.78
C ASP A 51 -12.18 -3.41 5.63
N PRO A 52 -13.08 -4.39 5.90
CA PRO A 52 -14.53 -4.18 5.83
C PRO A 52 -15.06 -3.15 6.83
N LEU A 53 -14.48 -3.06 8.02
CA LEU A 53 -14.94 -2.12 9.04
C LEU A 53 -14.46 -0.69 8.74
N ALA A 54 -13.28 -0.50 8.14
CA ALA A 54 -12.83 0.80 7.65
C ALA A 54 -13.71 1.26 6.48
N ILE A 55 -14.05 0.36 5.55
CA ILE A 55 -15.03 0.63 4.50
C ILE A 55 -16.38 1.03 5.11
N GLY A 56 -16.90 0.24 6.06
CA GLY A 56 -18.16 0.52 6.73
C GLY A 56 -18.17 1.88 7.44
N ARG A 57 -17.10 2.20 8.20
CA ARG A 57 -16.94 3.53 8.83
C ARG A 57 -16.93 4.65 7.80
N ALA A 58 -16.16 4.51 6.72
CA ALA A 58 -16.05 5.54 5.69
C ALA A 58 -17.39 5.77 4.98
N VAL A 59 -18.13 4.70 4.67
CA VAL A 59 -19.48 4.78 4.10
C VAL A 59 -20.44 5.45 5.07
N LEU A 60 -20.47 5.04 6.34
CA LEU A 60 -21.32 5.65 7.36
C LEU A 60 -21.02 7.15 7.52
N GLN A 61 -19.74 7.52 7.57
CA GLN A 61 -19.31 8.92 7.65
C GLN A 61 -19.70 9.71 6.39
N PHE A 62 -19.58 9.12 5.20
CA PHE A 62 -20.03 9.75 3.96
C PHE A 62 -21.54 10.03 3.97
N VAL A 63 -22.35 9.03 4.34
CA VAL A 63 -23.81 9.16 4.40
C VAL A 63 -24.23 10.19 5.44
N THR A 64 -23.59 10.20 6.61
CA THR A 64 -23.94 11.11 7.71
C THR A 64 -23.45 12.54 7.49
N ASN A 65 -22.33 12.76 6.80
CA ASN A 65 -21.73 14.09 6.61
C ASN A 65 -21.98 14.67 5.21
N GLY A 66 -22.51 13.89 4.27
CA GLY A 66 -22.69 14.28 2.86
C GLY A 66 -21.39 14.52 2.09
N ARG A 67 -20.24 14.18 2.67
CA ARG A 67 -18.90 14.35 2.08
C ARG A 67 -17.96 13.26 2.56
N ILE A 68 -16.88 13.01 1.80
CA ILE A 68 -15.84 12.06 2.20
C ILE A 68 -15.07 12.66 3.39
N VAL A 69 -15.16 12.01 4.55
CA VAL A 69 -14.46 12.43 5.79
C VAL A 69 -13.27 11.52 6.10
N SER A 70 -13.33 10.25 5.69
CA SER A 70 -12.26 9.29 5.90
C SER A 70 -12.01 8.40 4.69
N GLY A 71 -10.79 7.86 4.63
CA GLY A 71 -10.39 6.86 3.65
C GLY A 71 -10.79 5.46 4.09
N ALA A 72 -10.93 4.57 3.10
CA ALA A 72 -11.15 3.13 3.28
C ALA A 72 -10.07 2.27 2.59
N SER A 73 -9.01 2.90 2.06
CA SER A 73 -7.96 2.16 1.34
C SER A 73 -6.95 1.63 2.34
N THR A 74 -6.58 0.36 2.20
CA THR A 74 -5.53 -0.29 2.99
C THR A 74 -4.16 -0.10 2.32
N LEU A 75 -3.07 -0.36 3.06
CA LEU A 75 -1.72 -0.36 2.48
C LEU A 75 -1.61 -1.36 1.32
N SER A 76 -2.25 -2.52 1.40
CA SER A 76 -2.28 -3.52 0.32
C SER A 76 -2.96 -2.99 -0.95
N MET A 77 -4.03 -2.21 -0.83
CA MET A 77 -4.67 -1.55 -1.98
C MET A 77 -3.78 -0.47 -2.58
N GLN A 78 -3.03 0.27 -1.75
CA GLN A 78 -2.07 1.26 -2.22
C GLN A 78 -0.92 0.59 -3.00
N VAL A 79 -0.38 -0.52 -2.48
CA VAL A 79 0.61 -1.33 -3.19
C VAL A 79 0.06 -1.84 -4.52
N ALA A 80 -1.18 -2.36 -4.55
CA ALA A 80 -1.79 -2.82 -5.79
C ALA A 80 -1.89 -1.71 -6.85
N ARG A 81 -2.18 -0.48 -6.43
CA ARG A 81 -2.20 0.70 -7.31
C ARG A 81 -0.81 1.10 -7.80
N LEU A 82 0.23 0.93 -6.98
CA LEU A 82 1.61 1.25 -7.36
C LEU A 82 2.20 0.23 -8.34
N ILE A 83 1.81 -1.04 -8.22
CA ILE A 83 2.24 -2.12 -9.13
C ILE A 83 1.50 -2.04 -10.47
N GLU A 84 0.18 -1.82 -10.44
CA GLU A 84 -0.66 -1.70 -11.64
C GLU A 84 -1.29 -0.31 -11.70
N PRO A 85 -0.52 0.75 -12.02
CA PRO A 85 -1.07 2.09 -12.16
C PRO A 85 -2.06 2.12 -13.32
N ARG A 86 -3.26 2.65 -13.07
CA ARG A 86 -4.30 2.83 -14.08
C ARG A 86 -4.75 4.28 -14.12
N GLU A 87 -4.93 4.81 -15.33
CA GLU A 87 -5.32 6.21 -15.55
C GLU A 87 -6.78 6.48 -15.15
N ALA A 88 -7.62 5.45 -15.20
CA ALA A 88 -9.04 5.60 -14.93
C ALA A 88 -9.35 5.64 -13.42
N ARG A 89 -9.77 6.81 -12.91
CA ARG A 89 -10.40 6.97 -11.58
C ARG A 89 -11.82 6.37 -11.51
N LEU A 90 -12.07 5.31 -12.25
CA LEU A 90 -13.36 4.64 -12.30
C LEU A 90 -13.52 3.73 -11.07
N LEU A 91 -14.76 3.56 -10.61
CA LEU A 91 -15.08 2.63 -9.52
C LEU A 91 -14.62 1.19 -9.85
N SER A 92 -14.61 0.81 -11.13
CA SER A 92 -14.09 -0.47 -11.61
C SER A 92 -12.59 -0.66 -11.34
N ALA A 93 -11.78 0.38 -11.52
CA ALA A 93 -10.35 0.34 -11.20
C ALA A 93 -10.14 0.15 -9.69
N LYS A 94 -11.03 0.71 -8.86
CA LYS A 94 -11.01 0.52 -7.42
C LYS A 94 -11.37 -0.92 -7.04
N LEU A 95 -12.41 -1.51 -7.62
CA LEU A 95 -12.78 -2.92 -7.39
C LEU A 95 -11.64 -3.88 -7.73
N LEU A 96 -10.90 -3.62 -8.81
CA LEU A 96 -9.74 -4.43 -9.13
C LEU A 96 -8.61 -4.26 -8.12
N GLN A 97 -8.37 -3.04 -7.61
CA GLN A 97 -7.40 -2.82 -6.52
C GLN A 97 -7.78 -3.65 -5.28
N LEU A 98 -9.07 -3.75 -4.94
CA LEU A 98 -9.53 -4.63 -3.86
C LEU A 98 -9.16 -6.10 -4.13
N ALA A 99 -9.48 -6.61 -5.33
CA ALA A 99 -9.18 -8.00 -5.69
C ALA A 99 -7.66 -8.30 -5.67
N ARG A 100 -6.84 -7.39 -6.23
CA ARG A 100 -5.38 -7.51 -6.24
C ARG A 100 -4.78 -7.40 -4.84
N ALA A 101 -5.30 -6.53 -3.98
CA ALA A 101 -4.85 -6.41 -2.60
C ALA A 101 -4.99 -7.73 -1.83
N ILE A 102 -6.12 -8.43 -2.02
CA ILE A 102 -6.35 -9.75 -1.44
C ILE A 102 -5.35 -10.77 -2.01
N GLN A 103 -5.16 -10.78 -3.33
CA GLN A 103 -4.21 -11.68 -3.99
C GLN A 103 -2.78 -11.48 -3.47
N TYR A 104 -2.30 -10.25 -3.39
CA TYR A 104 -0.96 -9.94 -2.90
C TYR A 104 -0.78 -10.32 -1.44
N ARG A 105 -1.81 -10.13 -0.61
CA ARG A 105 -1.75 -10.54 0.80
C ARG A 105 -1.68 -12.06 0.94
N ALA A 106 -2.50 -12.79 0.19
CA ALA A 106 -2.47 -14.25 0.20
C ALA A 106 -1.11 -14.80 -0.27
N ALA A 107 -0.54 -14.22 -1.34
CA ALA A 107 0.79 -14.61 -1.82
C ALA A 107 1.90 -14.30 -0.81
N ALA A 108 1.83 -13.15 -0.12
CA ALA A 108 2.79 -12.79 0.92
C ALA A 108 2.70 -13.71 2.15
N GLN A 109 1.50 -14.18 2.49
CA GLN A 109 1.29 -15.15 3.57
C GLN A 109 1.93 -16.51 3.21
N GLN A 110 1.69 -17.02 2.00
CA GLN A 110 2.26 -18.29 1.50
C GLN A 110 3.79 -18.27 1.41
N ALA A 111 4.40 -17.11 1.16
CA ALA A 111 5.86 -16.98 1.11
C ALA A 111 6.52 -16.91 2.50
N ALA A 112 5.72 -16.73 3.56
CA ALA A 112 6.19 -16.67 4.94
C ALA A 112 6.04 -18.01 5.68
N ASP A 113 5.28 -18.95 5.10
CA ASP A 113 5.09 -20.34 5.57
C ASP A 113 6.09 -21.29 4.92
#